data_AF-A0A2I2F6H4-F1
#
_entry.id   AF-A0A2I2F6H4-F1
#
_cell.length_a   1.000
_cell.length_b   1.000
_cell.length_c   1.000
_cell.angle_alpha   90.00
_cell.angle_beta   90.00
_cell.angle_gamma   90.00
#
_symmetry.space_group_name_H-M   'P 1'
#
loop_
_entity.id
_entity.type
_entity.pdbx_description
1 polymer ?
#
loop_
_entity_poly.entity_id
_entity_poly.type
_entity_poly.pdbx_seq_one_letter_code
_entity_poly.pdbx_strand_id
1 'polypeptide(L)' 'MKLTVGITTWLLSLHSVLGRVGAPVRTSSGLIEGHAAARRPSVSEYLGIPYAVSPTGDLRFAPPVVYSANDTIRAAEYSP' A
#
# COMPACT_ATOMS: atom_id res chain seq x y z
N MET A 1 -55.94 13.78 5.88
CA MET A 1 -55.27 12.95 4.86
C MET A 1 -54.50 13.86 3.92
N LYS A 2 -53.20 14.00 4.15
CA LYS A 2 -52.24 14.65 3.24
C LYS A 2 -50.97 13.82 3.35
N LEU A 3 -50.67 13.09 2.28
CA LEU A 3 -49.51 12.23 2.17
C LEU A 3 -48.31 13.13 1.81
N THR A 4 -47.33 13.23 2.71
CA THR A 4 -46.04 13.85 2.40
C THR A 4 -44.99 12.75 2.40
N VAL A 5 -44.63 12.29 1.21
CA VAL A 5 -43.53 11.35 0.97
C VAL A 5 -42.21 12.11 1.12
N GLY A 6 -41.53 11.93 2.25
CA GLY A 6 -40.18 12.43 2.47
C GLY A 6 -39.17 11.48 1.84
N ILE A 7 -38.53 11.91 0.77
CA ILE A 7 -37.49 11.18 0.04
C ILE A 7 -36.22 11.17 0.90
N THR A 8 -35.93 10.04 1.56
CA THR A 8 -34.66 9.87 2.28
C THR A 8 -33.59 9.42 1.29
N THR A 9 -32.86 10.38 0.72
CA THR A 9 -31.72 10.10 -0.16
C THR A 9 -30.52 9.66 0.69
N TRP A 10 -30.47 8.38 1.07
CA TRP A 10 -29.21 7.78 1.52
C TRP A 10 -28.35 7.49 0.30
N LEU A 11 -27.41 8.39 0.01
CA LEU A 11 -26.34 8.13 -0.94
C LEU A 11 -25.43 7.06 -0.33
N LEU A 12 -25.71 5.79 -0.64
CA LEU A 12 -24.77 4.71 -0.40
C LEU A 12 -23.60 4.94 -1.37
N SER A 13 -22.60 5.71 -0.94
CA SER A 13 -21.31 5.72 -1.63
C SER A 13 -20.68 4.35 -1.44
N LEU A 14 -20.95 3.46 -2.39
CA LEU A 14 -20.24 2.20 -2.51
C LEU A 14 -18.82 2.52 -2.99
N HIS A 15 -17.94 2.84 -2.05
CA HIS A 15 -16.51 2.84 -2.35
C HIS A 15 -16.14 1.41 -2.73
N SER A 16 -15.65 1.26 -3.97
CA SER A 16 -15.26 -0.02 -4.55
C SER A 16 -14.44 -0.85 -3.55
N VAL A 17 -14.95 -2.01 -3.16
CA VAL A 17 -14.28 -2.99 -2.28
C VAL A 17 -13.15 -3.75 -3.04
N LEU A 18 -12.92 -3.39 -4.30
CA LEU A 18 -11.82 -3.90 -5.12
C LEU A 18 -10.67 -2.89 -5.07
N GLY A 19 -9.52 -3.31 -4.57
CA GLY A 19 -8.32 -2.46 -4.48
C GLY A 19 -7.96 -1.89 -5.84
N ARG A 20 -7.89 -0.55 -5.92
CA ARG A 20 -7.41 0.15 -7.13
C ARG A 20 -5.98 -0.31 -7.46
N VAL A 21 -5.62 -0.34 -8.74
CA VAL A 21 -4.23 -0.58 -9.14
C VAL A 21 -3.33 0.49 -8.51
N GLY A 22 -2.26 0.08 -7.85
CA GLY A 22 -1.36 0.97 -7.11
C GLY A 22 -1.95 1.51 -5.80
N ALA A 23 -2.97 0.86 -5.22
CA ALA A 23 -3.46 1.23 -3.88
C ALA A 23 -2.36 1.08 -2.82
N PRO A 24 -2.28 1.98 -1.82
CA PRO A 24 -1.41 1.76 -0.67
C PRO A 24 -1.77 0.48 0.08
N VAL A 25 -0.76 -0.24 0.57
CA VAL A 25 -0.92 -1.51 1.29
C VAL A 25 -0.31 -1.40 2.68
N ARG A 26 -1.07 -1.73 3.73
CA ARG A 26 -0.52 -1.82 5.10
C ARG A 26 0.21 -3.15 5.27
N THR A 27 1.43 -3.07 5.79
CA THR A 27 2.28 -4.23 6.14
C THR A 27 2.69 -4.17 7.61
N SER A 28 3.42 -5.17 8.10
CA SER A 28 4.02 -5.15 9.44
C SER A 28 5.08 -4.06 9.64
N SER A 29 5.62 -3.50 8.55
CA SER A 29 6.70 -2.51 8.58
C SER A 29 6.22 -1.11 8.14
N GLY A 30 4.90 -0.90 8.12
CA GLY A 30 4.28 0.38 7.76
C GLY A 30 3.42 0.36 6.51
N LEU A 31 3.07 1.55 6.01
CA LEU A 31 2.24 1.72 4.80
C LEU A 31 3.13 1.74 3.56
N ILE A 32 2.83 0.93 2.56
CA ILE A 32 3.59 0.86 1.31
C ILE A 32 2.81 1.58 0.21
N GLU A 33 3.43 2.56 -0.44
CA GLU A 33 2.89 3.27 -1.60
C GLU A 33 3.60 2.80 -2.87
N GLY A 34 2.89 2.08 -3.73
CA GLY A 34 3.39 1.64 -5.05
C GLY A 34 2.71 2.39 -6.19
N HIS A 35 2.68 1.76 -7.37
CA HIS A 35 2.03 2.31 -8.56
C HIS A 35 1.55 1.22 -9.51
N ALA A 36 0.90 1.63 -10.60
CA ALA A 36 0.59 0.72 -11.70
C ALA A 36 1.85 0.39 -12.50
N ALA A 37 2.00 -0.87 -12.91
CA ALA A 37 3.17 -1.31 -13.65
C ALA A 37 3.24 -0.66 -15.03
N ALA A 38 4.42 -0.14 -15.39
CA ALA A 38 4.58 0.66 -16.61
C ALA A 38 4.19 -0.09 -17.89
N ARG A 39 4.51 -1.40 -17.97
CA ARG A 39 4.22 -2.25 -19.13
C ARG A 39 2.88 -2.99 -19.04
N ARG A 40 2.25 -2.99 -17.86
CA ARG A 40 1.00 -3.71 -17.55
C ARG A 40 0.18 -2.88 -16.58
N PRO A 41 -0.54 -1.84 -17.04
CA PRO A 41 -1.23 -0.89 -16.16
C PRO A 41 -2.35 -1.49 -15.30
N SER A 42 -2.75 -2.74 -15.54
CA SER A 42 -3.67 -3.50 -14.70
C SER A 42 -3.00 -4.19 -13.50
N VAL A 43 -1.67 -4.17 -13.42
CA VAL A 43 -0.88 -4.78 -12.35
C VAL A 43 -0.40 -3.70 -11.39
N SER A 44 -0.54 -3.95 -10.09
CA SER A 44 0.09 -3.10 -9.08
C SER A 44 1.50 -3.60 -8.83
N GLU A 45 2.49 -2.71 -8.86
CA GLU A 45 3.86 -3.04 -8.47
C GLU A 45 4.31 -2.17 -7.30
N TYR A 46 5.08 -2.79 -6.41
CA TYR A 46 5.66 -2.19 -5.22
C TYR A 46 7.11 -2.63 -5.16
N LEU A 47 8.02 -1.69 -5.40
CA LEU A 47 9.42 -1.95 -5.68
C LEU A 47 10.30 -1.45 -4.52
N GLY A 48 11.43 -2.13 -4.29
CA GLY A 48 12.43 -1.67 -3.31
C GLY A 48 11.99 -1.70 -1.84
N ILE A 49 11.02 -2.55 -1.46
CA ILE A 49 10.55 -2.65 -0.08
C ILE A 49 11.61 -3.34 0.79
N PRO A 50 12.09 -2.71 1.89
CA PRO A 50 13.02 -3.35 2.80
C PRO A 50 12.30 -4.40 3.66
N TYR A 51 12.89 -5.60 3.76
CA TYR A 51 12.47 -6.65 4.68
C TYR A 51 13.48 -6.85 5.83
N ALA A 52 14.71 -6.37 5.65
CA ALA A 52 15.80 -6.45 6.62
C ALA A 52 16.61 -5.15 6.63
N VAL A 53 17.37 -4.95 7.72
CA VAL A 53 18.40 -3.90 7.81
C VAL A 53 19.53 -4.22 6.84
N SER A 54 20.13 -3.18 6.25
CA SER A 54 21.24 -3.34 5.30
C SER A 54 22.41 -4.13 5.93
N PRO A 55 22.91 -5.20 5.28
CA PRO A 55 23.93 -6.10 5.83
C PRO A 55 25.35 -5.53 5.69
N THR A 56 25.54 -4.28 6.13
CA THR A 56 26.81 -3.54 6.05
C THR A 56 27.50 -3.43 7.41
N GLY A 57 28.81 -3.15 7.41
CA GLY A 57 29.59 -3.03 8.64
C GLY A 57 29.60 -4.34 9.43
N ASP A 58 29.30 -4.26 10.72
CA ASP A 58 29.24 -5.42 11.64
C ASP A 58 28.13 -6.43 11.27
N LEU A 59 27.13 -6.00 10.50
CA LEU A 59 26.09 -6.90 9.98
C LEU A 59 26.54 -7.68 8.74
N ARG A 60 27.73 -7.39 8.19
CA ARG A 60 28.26 -8.17 7.07
C ARG A 60 28.53 -9.60 7.55
N PHE A 61 27.90 -10.57 6.89
CA PHE A 61 27.91 -12.00 7.24
C PHE A 61 27.15 -12.38 8.52
N ALA A 62 26.48 -11.44 9.19
CA ALA A 62 25.55 -11.76 10.26
C ALA A 62 24.20 -12.25 9.69
N PRO A 63 23.37 -12.96 10.49
CA PRO A 63 21.98 -13.22 10.13
C PRO A 63 21.20 -11.92 9.84
N PRO A 64 20.21 -11.93 8.92
CA PRO A 64 19.38 -10.76 8.65
C PRO A 64 18.67 -10.26 9.91
N VAL A 65 18.71 -8.94 10.12
CA VAL A 65 17.96 -8.26 11.18
C VAL A 65 16.67 -7.70 10.58
N VAL A 66 15.51 -7.98 11.18
CA VAL A 66 14.20 -7.55 10.68
C VAL A 66 14.14 -6.03 10.52
N TYR A 67 13.64 -5.56 9.38
CA TYR A 67 13.32 -4.14 9.20
C TYR A 67 12.03 -3.80 9.97
N SER A 68 12.18 -3.12 11.11
CA SER A 68 11.07 -2.67 11.95
C SER A 68 10.94 -1.15 11.87
N ALA A 69 9.91 -0.70 11.15
CA ALA A 69 9.48 0.69 11.07
C ALA A 69 7.96 0.75 11.10
N ASN A 70 7.39 1.92 11.36
CA ASN A 70 5.94 2.18 11.27
C ASN A 70 5.64 3.38 10.36
N ASP A 71 6.55 3.66 9.42
CA ASP A 71 6.46 4.80 8.52
C ASP A 71 5.82 4.44 7.17
N THR A 72 5.54 5.46 6.35
CA THR A 72 5.12 5.24 4.96
C THR A 72 6.35 5.10 4.07
N ILE A 73 6.41 4.02 3.28
CA ILE A 73 7.50 3.70 2.36
C ILE A 73 7.04 3.93 0.92
N ARG A 74 7.76 4.78 0.19
CA ARG A 74 7.58 4.95 -1.25
C ARG A 74 8.29 3.84 -2.01
N ALA A 75 7.50 2.90 -2.51
CA ALA A 75 7.95 1.69 -3.19
C ALA A 75 7.70 1.81 -4.71
N ALA A 76 8.24 2.86 -5.33
CA ALA A 76 8.03 3.16 -6.75
C ALA A 76 9.23 2.86 -7.65
N GLU A 77 10.37 2.51 -7.06
CA GLU A 77 11.61 2.29 -7.79
C GLU A 77 12.35 1.08 -7.21
N TYR A 78 13.18 0.44 -8.03
CA TYR A 78 14.07 -0.60 -7.55
C TYR A 78 15.12 0.00 -6.60
N SER A 79 15.42 -0.72 -5.53
CA SER A 79 16.59 -0.39 -4.70
C SER A 79 17.89 -0.56 -5.51
N PRO A 80 18.94 0.22 -5.19
CA PRO A 80 20.27 0.09 -5.80
C PRO A 80 20.89 -1.31 -5.69
#